data_AF-Q40442-F1
#
_entry.id   AF-Q40442-F1
#
_cell.length_a   1.000
_cell.length_b   1.000
_cell.length_c   1.000
_cell.angle_alpha   90.00
_cell.angle_beta   90.00
_cell.angle_gamma   90.00
#
_symmetry.space_group_name_H-M   'P 1'
#
loop_
_entity.id
_entity.type
_entity.pdbx_description
1 polymer ?
#
loop_
_entity_poly.entity_id
_entity_poly.type
_entity_poly.pdbx_seq_one_letter_code
_entity_poly.pdbx_strand_id
1 'polypeptide(L)'
;GLCCDVGVKVKVTDSGEGPGTDFILTSDAFAKMAKHPKLAHMLFPKGVVDVDYKRVSCKYGNLIIRVNEHSNYNGYLAILLLNNGGYADILAVQISEEKSHKWLAMRRSYGAVFDLSNPPKGNLKLKIQIKEDGKTKWVQSDKTVIPDHWKAGDAYETDVQIP
;
A
#
# COMPACT_ATOMS: atom_id res chain seq x y z
N GLY A 1 -23.57 -15.74 -20.59
CA GLY A 1 -22.78 -16.06 -19.38
C GLY A 1 -23.45 -15.50 -18.13
N LEU A 2 -23.12 -16.04 -16.96
CA LEU A 2 -23.51 -15.48 -15.65
C LEU A 2 -22.65 -14.28 -15.26
N CYS A 3 -21.42 -14.19 -15.76
CA CYS A 3 -20.46 -13.14 -15.47
C CYS A 3 -20.66 -11.90 -16.37
N CYS A 4 -20.24 -10.75 -15.84
CA CYS A 4 -20.20 -9.46 -16.51
C CYS A 4 -18.86 -9.25 -17.24
N ASP A 5 -18.89 -8.62 -18.41
CA ASP A 5 -17.69 -8.38 -19.23
C ASP A 5 -16.90 -7.13 -18.79
N VAL A 6 -17.47 -6.28 -17.92
CA VAL A 6 -16.85 -5.02 -17.45
C VAL A 6 -15.85 -5.27 -16.30
N GLY A 7 -15.98 -6.39 -15.60
CA GLY A 7 -15.16 -6.73 -14.43
C GLY A 7 -15.46 -5.88 -13.18
N VAL A 8 -14.70 -6.11 -12.11
CA VAL A 8 -14.85 -5.43 -10.81
C VAL A 8 -13.48 -4.91 -10.38
N LYS A 9 -13.42 -3.66 -9.90
CA LYS A 9 -12.21 -3.12 -9.27
C LYS A 9 -12.15 -3.57 -7.82
N VAL A 10 -11.05 -4.21 -7.44
CA VAL A 10 -10.80 -4.70 -6.09
C VAL A 10 -9.50 -4.13 -5.56
N LYS A 11 -9.39 -4.02 -4.23
CA LYS A 11 -8.16 -3.60 -3.54
C LYS A 11 -7.60 -4.80 -2.80
N VAL A 12 -6.33 -5.10 -3.04
CA VAL A 12 -5.62 -6.14 -2.30
C VAL A 12 -5.25 -5.60 -0.92
N THR A 13 -5.75 -6.25 0.13
CA THR A 13 -5.56 -5.84 1.52
C THR A 13 -4.99 -6.94 2.40
N ASP A 14 -4.96 -8.18 1.91
CA ASP A 14 -4.56 -9.36 2.67
C ASP A 14 -3.87 -10.38 1.74
N SER A 15 -3.26 -11.39 2.33
CA SER A 15 -2.67 -12.54 1.64
C SER A 15 -3.36 -13.83 2.08
N GLY A 16 -3.68 -14.69 1.13
CA GLY A 16 -4.17 -16.04 1.39
C GLY A 16 -3.76 -16.96 0.25
N GLU A 17 -3.65 -18.25 0.55
CA GLU A 17 -3.30 -19.28 -0.43
C GLU A 17 -4.48 -20.24 -0.60
N GLY A 18 -4.77 -20.58 -1.85
CA GLY A 18 -5.78 -21.56 -2.21
C GLY A 18 -5.35 -22.35 -3.45
N PRO A 19 -5.72 -23.64 -3.58
CA PRO A 19 -5.32 -24.44 -4.74
C PRO A 19 -5.90 -23.87 -6.03
N GLY A 20 -5.05 -23.38 -6.92
CA GLY A 20 -5.46 -22.87 -8.24
C GLY A 20 -6.26 -21.57 -8.20
N THR A 21 -6.09 -20.74 -7.16
CA THR A 21 -6.77 -19.45 -7.05
C THR A 21 -5.79 -18.31 -6.89
N ASP A 22 -5.82 -17.36 -7.83
CA ASP A 22 -5.00 -16.14 -7.77
C ASP A 22 -5.59 -15.08 -6.84
N PHE A 23 -6.92 -15.08 -6.65
CA PHE A 23 -7.64 -14.10 -5.83
C PHE A 23 -8.69 -14.75 -4.94
N ILE A 24 -8.67 -14.38 -3.65
CA ILE A 24 -9.78 -14.63 -2.72
C ILE A 24 -10.55 -13.31 -2.57
N LEU A 25 -11.74 -13.26 -3.14
CA LEU A 25 -12.58 -12.06 -3.15
C LEU A 25 -13.53 -12.05 -1.95
N THR A 26 -13.90 -10.84 -1.52
CA THR A 26 -15.05 -10.68 -0.62
C THR A 26 -16.33 -11.12 -1.34
N SER A 27 -17.34 -11.55 -0.58
CA SER A 27 -18.64 -11.93 -1.14
C SER A 27 -19.28 -10.81 -1.97
N ASP A 28 -19.11 -9.55 -1.56
CA ASP A 28 -19.57 -8.36 -2.31
C ASP A 28 -18.84 -8.20 -3.66
N ALA A 29 -17.50 -8.33 -3.67
CA ALA A 29 -16.74 -8.23 -4.92
C ALA A 29 -17.08 -9.39 -5.87
N PHE A 30 -17.23 -10.61 -5.34
CA PHE A 30 -17.60 -11.79 -6.12
C PHE A 30 -19.01 -11.65 -6.72
N ALA A 31 -19.97 -11.15 -5.94
CA ALA A 31 -21.33 -10.89 -6.41
C ALA A 31 -21.38 -9.86 -7.56
N LYS A 32 -20.54 -8.82 -7.49
CA LYS A 32 -20.44 -7.78 -8.53
C LYS A 32 -19.89 -8.28 -9.85
N MET A 33 -19.26 -9.46 -9.89
CA MET A 33 -18.86 -10.10 -11.15
C MET A 33 -20.05 -10.67 -11.92
N ALA A 34 -21.23 -10.81 -11.30
CA ALA A 34 -22.43 -11.26 -11.98
C ALA A 34 -22.95 -10.20 -12.97
N LYS A 35 -23.49 -10.65 -14.11
CA LYS A 35 -24.06 -9.77 -15.15
C LYS A 35 -25.18 -8.85 -14.63
N HIS A 36 -25.89 -9.28 -13.60
CA HIS A 36 -26.91 -8.49 -12.91
C HIS A 36 -26.93 -8.89 -11.43
N PRO A 37 -27.18 -7.96 -10.48
CA PRO A 37 -27.17 -8.27 -9.05
C PRO A 37 -28.06 -9.45 -8.65
N LYS A 38 -29.22 -9.59 -9.32
CA LYS A 38 -30.16 -10.71 -9.14
C LYS A 38 -29.58 -12.08 -9.50
N LEU A 39 -28.50 -12.15 -10.27
CA LEU A 39 -27.85 -13.40 -10.69
C LEU A 39 -26.71 -13.82 -9.75
N ALA A 40 -26.32 -12.99 -8.77
CA ALA A 40 -25.24 -13.31 -7.84
C ALA A 40 -25.47 -14.62 -7.07
N HIS A 41 -26.73 -14.92 -6.71
CA HIS A 41 -27.09 -16.18 -6.05
C HIS A 41 -26.80 -17.43 -6.88
N MET A 42 -26.76 -17.31 -8.22
CA MET A 42 -26.36 -18.42 -9.10
C MET A 42 -24.84 -18.47 -9.32
N LEU A 43 -24.13 -17.40 -9.00
CA LEU A 43 -22.67 -17.31 -9.11
C LEU A 43 -21.99 -17.91 -7.86
N PHE A 44 -22.50 -17.63 -6.65
CA PHE A 44 -21.91 -18.13 -5.41
C PHE A 44 -21.67 -19.65 -5.37
N PRO A 45 -22.61 -20.52 -5.81
CA PRO A 45 -22.41 -21.96 -5.77
C PRO A 45 -21.29 -22.47 -6.71
N LYS A 46 -20.79 -21.62 -7.62
CA LYS A 46 -19.63 -21.99 -8.45
C LYS A 46 -18.35 -22.06 -7.64
N GLY A 47 -18.23 -21.29 -6.55
CA GLY A 47 -17.06 -21.24 -5.68
C GLY A 47 -15.84 -20.60 -6.34
N VAL A 48 -15.36 -21.19 -7.44
CA VAL A 48 -14.23 -20.74 -8.24
C VAL A 48 -14.71 -20.44 -9.66
N VAL A 49 -14.23 -19.34 -10.24
CA VAL A 49 -14.49 -18.94 -11.63
C VAL A 49 -13.22 -18.41 -12.26
N ASP A 50 -13.02 -18.70 -13.54
CA ASP A 50 -11.92 -18.13 -14.31
C ASP A 50 -12.16 -16.64 -14.57
N VAL A 51 -11.12 -15.83 -14.44
CA VAL A 51 -11.17 -14.38 -14.63
C VAL A 51 -9.94 -13.88 -15.36
N ASP A 52 -10.14 -12.91 -16.25
CA ASP A 52 -9.06 -12.06 -16.74
C ASP A 52 -8.89 -10.88 -15.77
N TYR A 53 -7.65 -10.55 -15.45
CA TYR A 53 -7.34 -9.42 -14.57
C TYR A 53 -6.16 -8.61 -15.08
N LYS A 54 -6.20 -7.32 -14.75
CA LYS A 54 -5.08 -6.41 -14.95
C LYS A 54 -4.99 -5.45 -13.77
N ARG A 55 -3.77 -5.07 -13.41
CA ARG A 55 -3.57 -4.01 -12.43
C ARG A 55 -4.03 -2.68 -13.01
N VAL A 56 -4.70 -1.88 -12.21
CA VAL A 56 -5.17 -0.54 -12.57
C VAL A 56 -4.77 0.45 -11.50
N SER A 57 -4.43 1.68 -11.89
CA SER A 57 -4.14 2.76 -10.94
C SER A 57 -5.41 3.13 -10.19
N CYS A 58 -5.36 3.08 -8.87
CA CYS A 58 -6.37 3.66 -8.03
C CYS A 58 -5.97 5.12 -7.79
N LYS A 59 -6.62 6.08 -8.47
CA LYS A 59 -6.35 7.51 -8.33
C LYS A 59 -6.67 7.98 -6.91
N TYR A 60 -5.72 7.80 -6.02
CA TYR A 60 -5.73 8.31 -4.67
C TYR A 60 -4.81 9.52 -4.60
N GLY A 61 -5.05 10.41 -3.62
CA GLY A 61 -4.21 11.59 -3.40
C GLY A 61 -2.79 11.24 -2.97
N ASN A 62 -2.21 12.09 -2.14
CA ASN A 62 -0.83 11.88 -1.71
C ASN A 62 -0.71 10.67 -0.78
N LEU A 63 0.46 10.05 -0.76
CA LEU A 63 0.77 8.96 0.15
C LEU A 63 0.65 9.44 1.60
N ILE A 64 0.02 8.62 2.44
CA ILE A 64 -0.09 8.88 3.88
C ILE A 64 0.83 7.93 4.63
N ILE A 65 1.58 8.45 5.58
CA ILE A 65 2.40 7.65 6.49
C ILE A 65 1.73 7.67 7.86
N ARG A 66 1.41 6.50 8.40
CA ARG A 66 0.96 6.37 9.78
C ARG A 66 2.06 5.75 10.63
N VAL A 67 2.43 6.40 11.72
CA VAL A 67 3.33 5.83 12.73
C VAL A 67 2.59 4.69 13.43
N ASN A 68 3.20 3.51 13.46
CA ASN A 68 2.62 2.33 14.08
C ASN A 68 2.50 2.53 15.59
N GLU A 69 1.42 2.00 16.19
CA GLU A 69 1.10 2.09 17.63
C GLU A 69 2.23 1.56 18.54
N HIS A 70 3.05 0.63 18.04
CA HIS A 70 4.18 0.06 18.79
C HIS A 70 5.50 0.83 18.62
N SER A 71 5.48 1.97 17.94
CA SER A 71 6.67 2.82 17.81
C SER A 71 6.97 3.54 19.12
N ASN A 72 8.26 3.74 19.40
CA ASN A 72 8.72 4.52 20.54
C ASN A 72 9.67 5.61 20.05
N TYR A 73 9.35 6.85 20.38
CA TYR A 73 10.15 8.01 20.00
C TYR A 73 11.61 7.83 20.41
N ASN A 74 12.55 8.06 19.48
CA ASN A 74 14.00 7.84 19.61
C ASN A 74 14.50 6.40 19.82
N GLY A 75 13.64 5.39 19.94
CA GLY A 75 14.06 3.99 20.08
C GLY A 75 13.75 3.13 18.85
N TYR A 76 12.55 3.29 18.31
CA TYR A 76 12.06 2.44 17.24
C TYR A 76 10.93 3.14 16.48
N LEU A 77 11.08 3.27 15.16
CA LEU A 77 10.07 3.84 14.28
C LEU A 77 9.59 2.75 13.33
N ALA A 78 8.30 2.43 13.38
CA ALA A 78 7.63 1.66 12.35
C ALA A 78 6.54 2.52 11.70
N ILE A 79 6.47 2.48 10.38
CA ILE A 79 5.50 3.24 9.60
C ILE A 79 4.68 2.32 8.70
N LEU A 80 3.38 2.58 8.63
CA LEU A 80 2.46 1.97 7.70
C LEU A 80 2.19 2.93 6.55
N LEU A 81 2.42 2.47 5.32
CA LEU A 81 2.09 3.23 4.12
C LEU A 81 0.61 3.05 3.78
N LEU A 82 -0.12 4.15 3.75
CA LEU A 82 -1.52 4.23 3.36
C LEU A 82 -1.64 5.06 2.08
N ASN A 83 -2.77 4.91 1.39
CA ASN A 83 -3.04 5.66 0.16
C ASN A 83 -2.00 5.41 -0.96
N ASN A 84 -1.45 4.19 -1.03
CA ASN A 84 -0.50 3.72 -2.03
C ASN A 84 -1.14 3.47 -3.41
N GLY A 85 -1.98 4.40 -3.84
CA GLY A 85 -2.99 4.17 -4.85
C GLY A 85 -2.55 3.81 -6.25
N GLY A 86 -1.33 4.16 -6.60
CA GLY A 86 -0.80 3.91 -7.91
C GLY A 86 -0.77 2.44 -8.32
N TYR A 87 -0.50 2.21 -9.60
CA TYR A 87 -0.21 0.88 -10.11
C TYR A 87 1.25 0.46 -9.85
N ALA A 88 2.12 1.38 -9.44
CA ALA A 88 3.50 1.07 -9.12
C ALA A 88 3.66 0.27 -7.81
N ASP A 89 4.67 -0.60 -7.77
CA ASP A 89 5.05 -1.32 -6.54
C ASP A 89 5.99 -0.48 -5.69
N ILE A 90 5.68 -0.33 -4.40
CA ILE A 90 6.63 0.22 -3.43
C ILE A 90 7.58 -0.89 -3.02
N LEU A 91 8.87 -0.75 -3.35
CA LEU A 91 9.90 -1.75 -3.08
C LEU A 91 10.63 -1.50 -1.77
N ALA A 92 11.02 -0.25 -1.52
CA ALA A 92 11.84 0.14 -0.37
C ALA A 92 11.50 1.55 0.11
N VAL A 93 11.81 1.83 1.38
CA VAL A 93 11.65 3.13 2.01
C VAL A 93 12.96 3.54 2.67
N GLN A 94 13.32 4.82 2.54
CA GLN A 94 14.41 5.42 3.31
C GLN A 94 13.94 6.70 3.98
N ILE A 95 14.53 6.98 5.14
CA ILE A 95 14.33 8.23 5.88
C ILE A 95 15.65 8.95 6.09
N SER A 96 15.61 10.27 6.22
CA SER A 96 16.76 11.10 6.56
C SER A 96 16.31 12.20 7.51
N GLU A 97 17.15 12.56 8.48
CA GLU A 97 16.97 13.85 9.16
C GLU A 97 17.26 14.98 8.15
N GLU A 98 16.45 16.03 8.21
CA GLU A 98 16.39 17.13 7.24
C GLU A 98 17.76 17.77 6.93
N LYS A 99 18.63 17.93 7.93
CA LYS A 99 19.93 18.61 7.80
C LYS A 99 21.09 17.64 7.56
N SER A 100 20.94 16.36 7.91
CA SER A 100 22.00 15.36 7.85
C SER A 100 22.33 14.87 6.44
N HIS A 101 21.35 14.94 5.53
CA HIS A 101 21.39 14.34 4.18
C HIS A 101 21.76 12.84 4.14
N LYS A 102 21.73 12.15 5.28
CA LYS A 102 22.08 10.73 5.40
C LYS A 102 20.82 9.87 5.36
N TRP A 103 20.63 9.20 4.23
CA TRP A 103 19.51 8.29 4.04
C TRP A 103 19.74 6.93 4.72
N LEU A 104 18.80 6.54 5.57
CA LEU A 104 18.76 5.25 6.24
C LEU A 104 17.66 4.39 5.64
N ALA A 105 18.01 3.17 5.24
CA ALA A 105 17.05 2.20 4.74
C ALA A 105 16.20 1.64 5.88
N MET A 106 14.89 1.59 5.65
CA MET A 106 13.96 0.90 6.54
C MET A 106 13.79 -0.54 6.08
N ARG A 107 13.63 -1.46 7.03
CA ARG A 107 13.34 -2.87 6.74
C ARG A 107 11.84 -3.03 6.57
N ARG A 108 11.40 -3.78 5.55
CA ARG A 108 9.99 -4.18 5.45
C ARG A 108 9.72 -5.29 6.46
N SER A 109 8.91 -5.02 7.49
CA SER A 109 8.64 -5.98 8.55
C SER A 109 7.53 -6.95 8.18
N TYR A 110 6.40 -6.44 7.71
CA TYR A 110 5.29 -7.22 7.17
C TYR A 110 4.40 -6.32 6.30
N GLY A 111 3.77 -6.89 5.26
CA GLY A 111 2.88 -6.14 4.37
C GLY A 111 3.45 -4.80 3.89
N ALA A 112 2.72 -3.71 4.19
CA ALA A 112 3.10 -2.33 3.89
C ALA A 112 3.74 -1.58 5.08
N VAL A 113 4.26 -2.31 6.07
CA VAL A 113 4.94 -1.75 7.24
C VAL A 113 6.45 -1.81 7.06
N PHE A 114 7.10 -0.68 7.33
CA PHE A 114 8.55 -0.52 7.29
C PHE A 114 9.06 -0.02 8.64
N ASP A 115 10.15 -0.58 9.14
CA ASP A 115 10.71 -0.25 10.44
C ASP A 115 12.19 0.16 10.42
N LEU A 116 12.59 0.89 11.47
CA LEU A 116 13.95 1.31 11.72
C LEU A 116 14.20 1.44 13.23
N SER A 117 15.20 0.71 13.73
CA SER A 117 15.72 0.88 15.09
C SER A 117 16.61 2.12 15.18
N ASN A 118 16.54 2.84 16.30
CA ASN A 118 17.31 4.07 16.55
C ASN A 118 17.20 5.08 15.39
N PRO A 119 15.98 5.54 15.04
CA PRO A 119 15.78 6.49 13.96
C PRO A 119 16.50 7.82 14.25
N PRO A 120 16.81 8.63 13.22
CA PRO A 120 17.34 9.97 13.41
C PRO A 120 16.40 10.82 14.27
N LYS A 121 16.97 11.77 15.02
CA LYS A 121 16.20 12.76 15.79
C LYS A 121 15.93 13.98 14.92
N GLY A 122 14.83 14.69 15.13
CA GLY A 122 14.47 15.84 14.34
C GLY A 122 13.45 15.53 13.25
N ASN A 123 13.23 16.53 12.40
CA ASN A 123 12.38 16.48 11.23
C ASN A 123 12.89 15.44 10.22
N LEU A 124 12.03 14.51 9.82
CA LEU A 124 12.38 13.43 8.90
C LEU A 124 11.80 13.63 7.51
N LYS A 125 12.67 13.54 6.51
CA LYS A 125 12.33 13.39 5.09
C LYS A 125 12.21 11.92 4.73
N LEU A 126 11.43 11.66 3.68
CA LEU A 126 11.15 10.34 3.15
C LEU A 126 11.56 10.26 1.69
N LYS A 127 12.08 9.10 1.27
CA LYS A 127 12.05 8.70 -0.13
C LYS A 127 11.70 7.23 -0.27
N ILE A 128 11.07 6.91 -1.40
CA ILE A 128 10.50 5.61 -1.68
C ILE A 128 11.02 5.13 -3.02
N GLN A 129 11.42 3.87 -3.07
CA GLN A 129 11.74 3.21 -4.32
C GLN A 129 10.48 2.56 -4.88
N ILE A 130 10.12 2.92 -6.10
CA ILE A 130 8.96 2.36 -6.80
C ILE A 130 9.36 1.61 -8.06
N LYS A 131 8.60 0.58 -8.42
CA LYS A 131 8.67 -0.12 -9.71
C LYS A 131 7.46 0.25 -10.56
N GLU A 132 7.70 0.90 -11.68
CA GLU A 132 6.71 1.36 -12.64
C GLU A 132 7.13 0.85 -14.02
N ASP A 133 6.25 0.10 -14.71
CA ASP A 133 6.51 -0.45 -16.05
C ASP A 133 7.87 -1.19 -16.18
N GLY A 134 8.20 -1.99 -15.16
CA GLY A 134 9.44 -2.76 -15.11
C GLY A 134 10.69 -1.93 -14.73
N LYS A 135 10.58 -0.61 -14.60
CA LYS A 135 11.68 0.29 -14.23
C LYS A 135 11.58 0.68 -12.76
N THR A 136 12.73 0.73 -12.10
CA THR A 136 12.84 1.13 -10.71
C THR A 136 13.34 2.56 -10.60
N LYS A 137 12.67 3.41 -9.82
CA LYS A 137 13.09 4.80 -9.55
C LYS A 137 12.85 5.18 -8.08
N TRP A 138 13.61 6.17 -7.61
CA TRP A 138 13.39 6.79 -6.30
C TRP A 138 12.50 8.03 -6.46
N VAL A 139 11.51 8.16 -5.58
CA VAL A 139 10.66 9.34 -5.43
C VAL A 139 10.87 9.87 -4.02
N GLN A 140 11.30 11.12 -3.91
CA GLN A 140 11.60 11.77 -2.65
C GLN A 140 10.54 12.83 -2.35
N SER A 141 10.20 12.99 -1.08
CA SER A 141 9.39 14.12 -0.61
C SER A 141 10.22 15.40 -0.61
N ASP A 142 9.68 16.49 -1.15
CA ASP A 142 10.36 17.79 -1.16
C ASP A 142 10.36 18.38 0.26
N LYS A 143 9.25 18.17 0.98
CA LYS A 143 9.06 18.61 2.38
C LYS A 143 9.50 17.57 3.41
N THR A 144 9.63 18.02 4.65
CA THR A 144 9.65 17.12 5.81
C THR A 144 8.28 16.48 5.97
N VAL A 145 8.25 15.17 6.20
CA VAL A 145 6.99 14.39 6.29
C VAL A 145 6.65 14.07 7.74
N ILE A 146 7.62 13.61 8.53
CA ILE A 146 7.41 13.25 9.93
C ILE A 146 8.09 14.34 10.77
N PRO A 147 7.35 15.11 11.58
CA PRO A 147 7.93 16.14 12.41
C PRO A 147 8.75 15.53 13.56
N ASP A 148 9.62 16.33 14.14
CA ASP A 148 10.24 15.96 15.42
C ASP A 148 9.17 15.72 16.50
N HIS A 149 9.49 14.89 17.50
CA HIS A 149 8.55 14.50 18.57
C HIS A 149 7.22 13.87 18.08
N TRP A 150 7.26 13.18 16.95
CA TRP A 150 6.16 12.35 16.45
C TRP A 150 5.67 11.35 17.51
N LYS A 151 4.38 10.98 17.43
CA LYS A 151 3.77 10.02 18.35
C LYS A 151 3.30 8.77 17.61
N ALA A 152 3.25 7.67 18.35
CA ALA A 152 2.61 6.46 17.88
C ALA A 152 1.14 6.74 17.53
N GLY A 153 0.67 6.20 16.40
CA GLY A 153 -0.68 6.41 15.88
C GLY A 153 -0.85 7.63 14.98
N ASP A 154 0.05 8.63 15.04
CA ASP A 154 -0.03 9.83 14.21
C ASP A 154 0.05 9.49 12.71
N ALA A 155 -0.68 10.26 11.89
CA ALA A 155 -0.66 10.14 10.44
C ALA A 155 -0.27 11.45 9.78
N TYR A 156 0.60 11.36 8.76
CA TYR A 156 1.13 12.50 8.03
C TYR A 156 0.95 12.31 6.53
N GLU A 157 0.36 13.30 5.87
CA GLU A 157 0.22 13.31 4.41
C GLU A 157 1.48 13.87 3.75
N THR A 158 2.05 13.09 2.85
CA THR A 158 3.23 13.47 2.07
C THR A 158 2.85 14.39 0.90
N ASP A 159 3.83 14.81 0.11
CA ASP A 159 3.69 15.38 -1.23
C ASP A 159 3.97 14.33 -2.34
N VAL A 160 4.21 13.07 -1.95
CA VAL A 160 4.52 11.98 -2.86
C VAL A 160 3.24 11.35 -3.39
N GLN A 161 3.11 11.30 -4.71
CA GLN A 161 2.07 10.53 -5.38
C GLN A 161 2.67 9.28 -6.01
N ILE A 162 2.03 8.14 -5.76
CA ILE A 162 2.41 6.87 -6.41
C ILE A 162 1.64 6.79 -7.73
N PRO A 163 2.34 6.67 -8.88
CA PRO A 163 1.69 6.60 -10.19
C PRO A 163 0.89 5.30 -10.36
#